data_AF-D1B224-F1
#
_entry.id   AF-D1B224-F1
#
_cell.length_a   1.000
_cell.length_b   1.000
_cell.length_c   1.000
_cell.angle_alpha   90.00
_cell.angle_beta   90.00
_cell.angle_gamma   90.00
#
_symmetry.space_group_name_H-M   'P 1'
#
loop_
_entity.id
_entity.type
_entity.pdbx_description
1 polymer ?
#
loop_
_entity_poly.entity_id
_entity_poly.type
_entity_poly.pdbx_seq_one_letter_code
_entity_poly.pdbx_strand_id
1 'polypeptide(L)'
;MENLYFEFSEEEMSEFYRCIGRNVKKLRQKKGLTQMELGLALGHTGVGTISVSEVYYNKKHFNLEHLYKIAHILEVDICEFFKPTESI
;
A
#
# COMPACT_ATOMS: atom_id res chain seq x y z
N MET A 1 -18.90 -1.10 33.82
CA MET A 1 -17.49 -0.76 33.52
C MET A 1 -17.43 -0.64 32.02
N GLU A 2 -17.20 0.57 31.51
CA GLU A 2 -17.07 0.82 30.07
C GLU A 2 -15.90 -0.02 29.54
N ASN A 3 -16.11 -0.72 28.42
CA ASN A 3 -15.07 -1.59 27.84
C ASN A 3 -13.87 -0.72 27.45
N LEU A 4 -12.69 -1.00 28.03
CA LEU A 4 -11.44 -0.26 27.78
C LEU A 4 -10.75 -0.68 26.47
N TYR A 5 -11.35 -1.60 25.71
CA TYR A 5 -10.78 -2.19 24.50
C TYR A 5 -11.67 -1.90 23.29
N PHE A 6 -11.04 -1.42 22.22
CA PHE A 6 -11.64 -1.32 20.91
C PHE A 6 -11.40 -2.63 20.16
N GLU A 7 -12.47 -3.25 19.66
CA GLU A 7 -12.38 -4.38 18.75
C GLU A 7 -12.26 -3.87 17.31
N PHE A 8 -11.23 -4.34 16.61
CA PHE A 8 -11.03 -4.07 15.18
C PHE A 8 -11.34 -5.35 14.41
N SER A 9 -12.22 -5.25 13.40
CA SER A 9 -12.60 -6.42 12.62
C SER A 9 -11.53 -6.78 11.58
N GLU A 10 -11.45 -8.06 11.19
CA GLU A 10 -10.57 -8.47 10.07
C GLU A 10 -10.92 -7.73 8.77
N GLU A 11 -12.20 -7.39 8.56
CA GLU A 11 -12.65 -6.67 7.36
C GLU A 11 -12.19 -5.21 7.38
N GLU A 12 -12.32 -4.53 8.52
CA GLU A 12 -11.83 -3.15 8.71
C GLU A 12 -10.33 -3.06 8.40
N MET A 13 -9.54 -3.99 8.96
CA MET A 13 -8.11 -4.05 8.68
C MET A 13 -7.82 -4.36 7.21
N SER A 14 -8.60 -5.26 6.60
CA SER A 14 -8.45 -5.61 5.19
C SER A 14 -8.75 -4.43 4.26
N GLU A 15 -9.78 -3.65 4.55
CA GLU A 15 -10.09 -2.43 3.80
C GLU A 15 -9.02 -1.36 3.98
N PHE A 16 -8.46 -1.22 5.18
CA PHE A 16 -7.31 -0.33 5.42
C PHE A 16 -6.11 -0.70 4.53
N TYR A 17 -5.72 -1.99 4.50
CA TYR A 17 -4.62 -2.44 3.66
C TYR A 17 -4.91 -2.32 2.15
N ARG A 18 -6.16 -2.59 1.73
CA ARG A 18 -6.60 -2.37 0.34
C ARG A 18 -6.52 -0.89 -0.04
N CYS A 19 -6.90 0.01 0.86
CA CYS A 19 -6.81 1.45 0.64
C CYS A 19 -5.36 1.88 0.37
N ILE A 20 -4.43 1.45 1.23
CA ILE A 20 -2.99 1.69 1.05
C ILE A 20 -2.50 1.13 -0.28
N GLY A 21 -2.81 -0.13 -0.59
CA GLY A 21 -2.41 -0.78 -1.83
C GLY A 21 -2.92 -0.04 -3.08
N ARG A 22 -4.17 0.42 -3.06
CA ARG A 22 -4.78 1.23 -4.13
C ARG A 22 -4.09 2.58 -4.29
N ASN A 23 -3.75 3.25 -3.20
CA ASN A 23 -3.06 4.54 -3.25
C ASN A 23 -1.64 4.41 -3.81
N VAL A 24 -0.87 3.40 -3.37
CA VAL A 24 0.44 3.08 -3.94
C VAL A 24 0.31 2.82 -5.45
N LYS A 25 -0.66 1.99 -5.86
CA LYS A 25 -0.92 1.70 -7.28
C LYS A 25 -1.23 2.95 -8.08
N LYS A 26 -2.13 3.80 -7.58
CA LYS A 26 -2.54 5.06 -8.22
C LYS A 26 -1.35 6.01 -8.41
N LEU A 27 -0.55 6.21 -7.37
CA LEU A 27 0.61 7.11 -7.40
C LEU A 27 1.72 6.55 -8.28
N ARG A 28 1.96 5.24 -8.25
CA ARG A 28 2.89 4.56 -9.16
C ARG A 28 2.49 4.79 -10.62
N GLN A 29 1.20 4.58 -10.95
CA GLN A 29 0.68 4.82 -12.29
C GLN A 29 0.79 6.30 -12.70
N LYS A 30 0.55 7.24 -11.77
CA LYS A 30 0.72 8.69 -12.00
C LYS A 30 2.19 9.06 -12.30
N LYS A 31 3.15 8.38 -11.69
CA LYS A 31 4.59 8.52 -11.98
C LYS A 31 5.01 7.82 -13.28
N GLY A 32 4.14 7.03 -13.89
CA GLY A 32 4.41 6.30 -15.15
C GLY A 32 5.20 5.00 -14.97
N LEU A 33 5.30 4.46 -13.75
CA LEU A 33 6.04 3.24 -13.46
C LEU A 33 5.17 1.99 -13.55
N THR A 34 5.70 0.93 -14.11
CA THR A 34 5.16 -0.44 -14.00
C THR A 34 5.47 -1.04 -12.63
N GLN A 35 4.77 -2.12 -12.26
CA GLN A 35 5.06 -2.87 -11.03
C GLN A 35 6.48 -3.44 -11.04
N MET A 36 6.98 -3.84 -12.21
CA MET A 36 8.32 -4.38 -12.38
C MET A 36 9.39 -3.31 -12.16
N GLU A 37 9.21 -2.12 -12.72
CA GLU A 37 10.14 -1.00 -12.52
C GLU A 37 10.18 -0.55 -11.05
N LEU A 38 9.02 -0.49 -10.37
CA LEU A 38 8.99 -0.19 -8.93
C LEU A 38 9.71 -1.28 -8.11
N GLY A 39 9.50 -2.55 -8.43
CA GLY A 39 10.19 -3.67 -7.78
C GLY A 39 11.71 -3.60 -7.96
N LEU A 40 12.16 -3.30 -9.18
CA LEU A 40 13.58 -3.13 -9.50
C LEU A 40 14.19 -1.96 -8.73
N ALA A 41 13.50 -0.82 -8.65
CA ALA A 41 13.94 0.36 -7.91
C ALA A 41 14.06 0.12 -6.39
N LEU A 42 13.26 -0.81 -5.84
CA LEU A 42 13.36 -1.23 -4.44
C LEU A 42 14.54 -2.18 -4.16
N GLY A 43 15.28 -2.60 -5.19
CA GLY A 43 16.40 -3.54 -5.07
C GLY A 43 15.96 -5.00 -4.93
N HIS A 44 14.68 -5.30 -5.13
CA HIS A 44 14.15 -6.66 -5.08
C HIS A 44 13.93 -7.20 -6.50
N THR A 45 14.39 -8.43 -6.74
CA THR A 45 14.16 -9.20 -7.98
C THR A 45 12.72 -9.70 -8.15
N GLY A 46 11.79 -9.34 -7.26
CA GLY A 46 10.44 -9.91 -7.22
C GLY A 46 9.31 -8.91 -7.47
N VAL A 47 8.85 -8.81 -8.72
CA VAL A 47 7.60 -8.10 -9.12
C VAL A 47 6.38 -8.58 -8.32
N GLY A 48 6.41 -9.83 -7.86
CA GLY A 48 5.31 -10.48 -7.13
C GLY A 48 4.92 -9.76 -5.84
N THR A 49 5.86 -9.23 -5.07
CA THR A 49 5.52 -8.56 -3.80
C THR A 49 4.74 -7.26 -4.02
N ILE A 50 5.07 -6.51 -5.07
CA ILE A 50 4.36 -5.28 -5.42
C ILE A 50 2.95 -5.61 -5.91
N SER A 51 2.84 -6.57 -6.83
CA SER A 51 1.54 -6.91 -7.43
C SER A 51 0.55 -7.41 -6.39
N VAL A 52 0.95 -8.32 -5.49
CA VAL A 52 0.05 -8.86 -4.45
C VAL A 52 -0.29 -7.82 -3.39
N SER A 53 0.63 -6.92 -3.05
CA SER A 53 0.40 -5.91 -2.01
C SER A 53 -0.52 -4.78 -2.49
N GLU A 54 -0.42 -4.38 -3.76
CA GLU A 54 -1.30 -3.37 -4.36
C GLU A 54 -2.78 -3.78 -4.36
N VAL A 55 -3.07 -5.08 -4.44
CA VAL A 55 -4.45 -5.62 -4.47
C VAL A 55 -4.83 -6.36 -3.18
N TYR A 56 -3.98 -6.35 -2.16
CA TYR A 56 -4.15 -7.10 -0.91
C TYR A 56 -4.46 -8.60 -1.12
N TYR A 57 -3.78 -9.23 -2.07
CA TYR A 57 -3.97 -10.65 -2.36
C TYR A 57 -3.28 -11.52 -1.31
N ASN A 58 -3.97 -12.58 -0.87
CA ASN A 58 -3.46 -13.53 0.13
C ASN A 58 -2.98 -12.85 1.44
N LYS A 59 -3.71 -11.81 1.88
CA LYS A 59 -3.41 -10.98 3.06
C LYS A 59 -2.03 -10.30 3.02
N LYS A 60 -1.40 -10.20 1.84
CA LYS A 60 -0.12 -9.50 1.65
C LYS A 60 -0.36 -8.00 1.51
N HIS A 61 0.46 -7.22 2.22
CA HIS A 61 0.38 -5.78 2.26
C HIS A 61 1.78 -5.19 2.43
N PHE A 62 1.92 -3.89 2.14
CA PHE A 62 3.16 -3.17 2.36
C PHE A 62 3.41 -2.97 3.87
N ASN A 63 4.64 -3.22 4.31
CA ASN A 63 5.09 -2.79 5.63
C ASN A 63 5.59 -1.33 5.55
N LEU A 64 5.93 -0.74 6.69
CA LEU A 64 6.39 0.65 6.76
C LEU A 64 7.68 0.90 5.97
N GLU A 65 8.60 -0.06 5.93
CA GLU A 65 9.85 0.07 5.15
C GLU A 65 9.58 0.12 3.64
N HIS A 66 8.66 -0.72 3.15
CA HIS A 66 8.21 -0.66 1.76
C HIS A 66 7.59 0.70 1.47
N LEU A 67 6.66 1.18 2.31
CA LEU A 67 6.01 2.48 2.11
C LEU A 67 7.01 3.63 2.08
N TYR A 68 7.97 3.67 3.01
CA TYR A 68 9.00 4.70 3.04
C TYR A 68 9.84 4.72 1.75
N LYS A 69 10.32 3.56 1.31
CA LYS A 69 11.12 3.45 0.07
C LYS A 69 10.29 3.80 -1.17
N ILE A 70 9.05 3.34 -1.23
CA ILE A 70 8.13 3.63 -2.35
C ILE A 70 7.83 5.14 -2.41
N ALA A 71 7.57 5.81 -1.27
CA ALA A 71 7.37 7.26 -1.22
C ALA A 71 8.57 8.00 -1.83
N HIS A 72 9.78 7.58 -1.48
CA HIS A 72 11.00 8.17 -2.02
C HIS A 72 11.14 7.96 -3.54
N ILE A 73 10.90 6.74 -4.04
CA ILE A 73 10.95 6.41 -5.48
C ILE A 73 9.88 7.17 -6.28
N LEU A 74 8.69 7.33 -5.71
CA LEU A 74 7.58 8.02 -6.35
C LEU A 74 7.65 9.55 -6.20
N GLU A 75 8.57 10.06 -5.38
CA GLU A 75 8.72 11.48 -5.02
C GLU A 75 7.42 12.09 -4.48
N VAL A 76 6.80 11.40 -3.52
CA VAL A 76 5.56 11.83 -2.85
C VAL A 76 5.73 11.78 -1.34
N ASP A 77 4.88 12.53 -0.62
CA ASP A 77 4.77 12.38 0.82
C ASP A 77 4.20 10.98 1.15
N ILE A 78 4.79 10.29 2.13
CA ILE A 78 4.33 8.96 2.56
C ILE A 78 2.87 8.99 3.06
N CYS A 79 2.40 10.13 3.57
CA CYS A 79 1.02 10.34 4.01
C CYS A 79 0.01 10.15 2.88
N GLU A 80 0.41 10.33 1.61
CA GLU A 80 -0.44 10.12 0.45
C GLU A 80 -0.97 8.67 0.37
N PHE A 81 -0.25 7.69 0.93
CA PHE A 81 -0.70 6.30 0.93
C PHE A 81 -1.87 6.03 1.87
N PHE A 82 -2.10 6.88 2.86
CA PHE A 82 -3.12 6.69 3.89
C PHE A 82 -4.39 7.51 3.65
N LYS A 83 -4.46 8.25 2.54
CA LYS A 83 -5.64 9.05 2.22
C LYS A 83 -6.82 8.14 1.86
N PRO A 84 -8.05 8.42 2.35
CA PRO A 84 -9.22 7.67 1.93
C PRO A 84 -9.36 7.71 0.40
N THR A 85 -9.56 6.56 -0.22
CA THR A 85 -9.90 6.52 -1.64
C THR A 85 -11.32 7.04 -1.79
N GLU A 86 -11.49 8.20 -2.45
CA GLU A 86 -12.81 8.65 -2.88
C GLU A 86 -13.45 7.54 -3.72
N SER A 87 -14.55 6.98 -3.22
CA SER A 87 -15.40 6.09 -3.99
C SER A 87 -15.89 6.84 -5.23
N ILE A 88 -15.62 6.31 -6.42
CA ILE A 88 -16.34 6.65 -7.65
C ILE A 88 -17.61 5.79 -7.66
#